data_AF-A0A7J6XJI5-F1
#
_entry.id   AF-A0A7J6XJI5-F1
#
_cell.length_a   1.000
_cell.length_b   1.000
_cell.length_c   1.000
_cell.angle_alpha   90.00
_cell.angle_beta   90.00
_cell.angle_gamma   90.00
#
_symmetry.space_group_name_H-M   'P 1'
#
loop_
_entity.id
_entity.type
_entity.pdbx_description
1 polymer ?
#
loop_
_entity_poly.entity_id
_entity_poly.type
_entity_poly.pdbx_seq_one_letter_code
_entity_poly.pdbx_strand_id
1 'polypeptide(L)'
;MAARSMDYTQWLAKLVAFDTTSRNSNLELIHYCKDYLEGLGVKCTLLHNAERNKANLWATLPGDGGVTKGGIILSGHTDVVPVDGQKWDSDPFTLTERDGKLYGRGTSDMKGFVAVCISLAPELLKMKRAKPIHFAWSYDEEVSCLGGMELAEFARDHDVRAEGCIIGEPTGMTVVIAHKGTSHFWVRVRGKAAHSSLALTGESCNAIDYATKLITKLR
;
A
#
# COMPACT_ATOMS: atom_id res chain seq x y z
N MET A 1 13.57 17.26 22.78
CA MET A 1 14.70 16.62 22.05
C MET A 1 14.36 16.68 20.57
N ALA A 2 15.21 17.28 19.73
CA ALA A 2 14.99 17.22 18.28
C ALA A 2 15.12 15.76 17.85
N ALA A 3 14.08 15.21 17.20
CA ALA A 3 14.15 13.88 16.63
C ALA A 3 15.34 13.82 15.68
N ARG A 4 16.22 12.83 15.87
CA ARG A 4 17.40 12.64 15.02
C ARG A 4 16.88 12.32 13.61
N SER A 5 17.25 13.14 12.62
CA SER A 5 16.83 12.93 11.23
C SER A 5 17.37 11.59 10.74
N MET A 6 16.48 10.71 10.30
CA MET A 6 16.85 9.43 9.67
C MET A 6 16.95 9.63 8.15
N ASP A 7 17.94 9.01 7.52
CA ASP A 7 18.02 8.94 6.05
C ASP A 7 16.99 7.93 5.49
N TYR A 8 16.89 7.88 4.16
CA TYR A 8 15.92 7.00 3.48
C TYR A 8 16.19 5.51 3.73
N THR A 9 17.44 5.09 3.91
CA THR A 9 17.80 3.68 4.16
C THR A 9 17.41 3.27 5.58
N GLN A 10 17.64 4.14 6.55
CA GLN A 10 17.21 3.98 7.95
C GLN A 10 15.69 3.94 8.06
N TRP A 11 14.99 4.83 7.35
CA TRP A 11 13.54 4.79 7.23
C TRP A 11 13.06 3.49 6.60
N LEU A 12 13.68 3.07 5.50
CA LEU A 12 13.31 1.83 4.83
C LEU A 12 13.48 0.62 5.76
N ALA A 13 14.59 0.55 6.49
CA ALA A 13 14.84 -0.50 7.46
C ALA A 13 13.75 -0.52 8.54
N LYS A 14 13.37 0.66 9.05
CA LYS A 14 12.33 0.79 10.07
C LYS A 14 10.96 0.38 9.54
N LEU A 15 10.59 0.77 8.32
CA LEU A 15 9.30 0.42 7.72
C LEU A 15 9.21 -1.06 7.38
N VAL A 16 10.29 -1.66 6.86
CA VAL A 16 10.37 -3.10 6.55
C VAL A 16 10.20 -3.95 7.81
N ALA A 17 10.71 -3.49 8.96
CA ALA A 17 10.60 -4.19 10.23
C ALA A 17 9.16 -4.35 10.77
N PHE A 18 8.20 -3.56 10.27
CA PHE A 18 6.79 -3.79 10.58
C PHE A 18 6.21 -4.83 9.61
N ASP A 19 5.80 -6.00 10.12
CA ASP A 19 5.06 -6.98 9.32
C ASP A 19 3.62 -6.52 9.07
N THR A 20 3.48 -5.69 8.04
CA THR A 20 2.21 -5.19 7.52
C THR A 20 1.66 -6.05 6.38
N THR A 21 1.97 -7.36 6.36
CA THR A 21 1.35 -8.28 5.40
C THR A 21 -0.15 -8.05 5.37
N SER A 22 -0.84 -7.93 4.22
CA SER A 22 -2.20 -7.37 4.13
C SER A 22 -3.28 -8.08 4.97
N ARG A 23 -3.01 -9.27 5.53
CA ARG A 23 -3.89 -9.93 6.54
C ARG A 23 -3.75 -9.35 7.96
N ASN A 24 -2.66 -8.67 8.25
CA ASN A 24 -2.29 -8.06 9.53
C ASN A 24 -2.70 -6.58 9.56
N SER A 25 -2.58 -5.97 10.74
CA SER A 25 -2.76 -4.53 10.92
C SER A 25 -1.55 -3.75 10.38
N ASN A 26 -1.80 -2.57 9.81
CA ASN A 26 -0.75 -1.60 9.48
C ASN A 26 -0.61 -0.47 10.53
N LEU A 27 -1.37 -0.52 11.62
CA LEU A 27 -1.49 0.59 12.57
C LEU A 27 -0.17 0.95 13.25
N GLU A 28 0.65 -0.02 13.64
CA GLU A 28 1.94 0.28 14.27
C GLU A 28 2.86 1.10 13.36
N LEU A 29 2.94 0.73 12.08
CA LEU A 29 3.69 1.48 11.07
C LEU A 29 3.12 2.88 10.89
N ILE A 30 1.80 3.00 10.73
CA ILE A 30 1.13 4.27 10.48
C ILE A 30 1.22 5.22 11.68
N HIS A 31 1.08 4.71 12.91
CA HIS A 31 1.28 5.49 14.13
C HIS A 31 2.72 5.98 14.25
N TYR A 32 3.70 5.11 13.96
CA TYR A 32 5.11 5.50 13.96
C TYR A 32 5.40 6.65 12.98
N CYS A 33 4.86 6.56 11.77
CA CYS A 33 4.96 7.62 10.77
C CYS A 33 4.25 8.92 11.20
N LYS A 34 3.03 8.80 11.74
CA LYS A 34 2.25 9.93 12.25
C LYS A 34 2.99 10.66 13.37
N ASP A 35 3.49 9.93 14.36
CA ASP A 35 4.17 10.51 15.51
C ASP A 35 5.44 11.27 15.09
N TYR A 36 6.18 10.73 14.13
CA TYR A 36 7.33 11.42 13.54
C TYR A 36 6.91 12.72 12.83
N LEU A 37 5.90 12.66 11.96
CA LEU A 37 5.42 13.82 11.20
C LEU A 37 4.83 14.90 12.11
N GLU A 38 4.05 14.53 13.12
CA GLU A 38 3.54 15.47 14.12
C GLU A 38 4.65 16.05 15.00
N GLY A 39 5.70 15.29 15.29
CA GLY A 39 6.92 15.80 15.91
C GLY A 39 7.64 16.87 15.09
N LEU A 40 7.41 16.92 13.77
CA LEU A 40 7.86 17.98 12.87
C LEU A 40 6.83 19.12 12.71
N GLY A 41 5.70 19.06 13.40
CA GLY A 41 4.60 20.03 13.30
C GLY A 41 3.67 19.82 12.09
N VAL A 42 3.72 18.65 11.45
CA VAL A 42 2.83 18.32 10.33
C VAL A 42 1.49 17.81 10.83
N LYS A 43 0.39 18.40 10.34
CA LYS A 43 -0.95 17.89 10.64
C LYS A 43 -1.20 16.57 9.90
N CYS A 44 -1.48 15.52 10.66
CA CYS A 44 -1.81 14.20 10.15
C CYS A 44 -3.26 13.82 10.49
N THR A 45 -3.94 13.14 9.57
CA THR A 45 -5.28 12.57 9.73
C THR A 45 -5.21 11.08 9.44
N LEU A 46 -5.77 10.26 10.33
CA LEU A 46 -5.91 8.82 10.10
C LEU A 46 -7.33 8.48 9.70
N LEU A 47 -7.49 7.77 8.58
CA LEU A 47 -8.77 7.26 8.12
C LEU A 47 -8.78 5.77 8.40
N HIS A 48 -9.58 5.36 9.39
CA HIS A 48 -9.63 3.96 9.80
C HIS A 48 -10.66 3.20 8.98
N ASN A 49 -10.38 1.92 8.72
CA ASN A 49 -11.40 1.00 8.23
C ASN A 49 -12.53 0.81 9.25
N ALA A 50 -13.61 0.16 8.83
CA ALA A 50 -14.79 -0.08 9.67
C ALA A 50 -14.45 -0.80 11.00
N GLU A 51 -13.54 -1.77 10.96
CA GLU A 51 -13.10 -2.54 12.13
C GLU A 51 -12.09 -1.79 13.00
N ARG A 52 -11.59 -0.63 12.54
CA ARG A 52 -10.55 0.18 13.19
C ARG A 52 -9.25 -0.57 13.49
N ASN A 53 -8.95 -1.60 12.72
CA ASN A 53 -7.71 -2.38 12.84
C ASN A 53 -6.69 -2.05 11.75
N LYS A 54 -7.02 -1.16 10.81
CA LYS A 54 -6.14 -0.60 9.78
C LYS A 54 -6.46 0.87 9.58
N ALA A 55 -5.51 1.63 9.03
CA ALA A 55 -5.75 3.02 8.70
C ALA A 55 -4.92 3.51 7.52
N ASN A 56 -5.50 4.43 6.74
CA ASN A 56 -4.75 5.30 5.84
C ASN A 56 -4.17 6.46 6.65
N LEU A 57 -3.07 7.04 6.16
CA LEU A 57 -2.50 8.29 6.66
C LEU A 57 -2.58 9.37 5.60
N TRP A 58 -3.19 10.50 5.96
CA TRP A 58 -3.11 11.75 5.21
C TRP A 58 -2.29 12.77 5.98
N ALA A 59 -1.23 13.31 5.39
CA ALA A 59 -0.45 14.39 6.01
C ALA A 59 -0.25 15.54 5.01
N THR A 60 -0.45 16.78 5.47
CA THR A 60 -0.26 17.97 4.63
C THR A 60 0.94 18.76 5.12
N LEU A 61 1.99 18.83 4.31
CA LEU A 61 3.13 19.71 4.50
C LEU A 61 2.80 21.06 3.84
N PRO A 62 2.43 22.09 4.61
CA PRO A 62 1.89 23.34 4.07
C PRO A 62 2.92 24.08 3.22
N GLY A 63 2.44 24.80 2.20
CA GLY A 63 3.25 25.80 1.49
C GLY A 63 3.46 27.07 2.33
N ASP A 64 4.19 28.02 1.76
CA ASP A 64 4.48 29.33 2.33
C ASP A 64 3.18 30.02 2.79
N GLY A 65 3.21 30.65 3.96
CA GLY A 65 2.03 31.27 4.56
C GLY A 65 0.97 30.29 5.08
N GLY A 66 1.27 28.99 5.16
CA GLY A 66 0.36 27.98 5.70
C GLY A 66 -0.65 27.43 4.68
N VAL A 67 -0.39 27.62 3.38
CA VAL A 67 -1.31 27.17 2.31
C VAL A 67 -1.43 25.65 2.29
N THR A 68 -2.66 25.14 2.35
CA THR A 68 -2.96 23.69 2.39
C THR A 68 -3.81 23.19 1.22
N LYS A 69 -4.07 24.01 0.21
CA LYS A 69 -4.82 23.64 -1.01
C LYS A 69 -3.91 23.68 -2.25
N GLY A 70 -4.18 22.84 -3.24
CA GLY A 70 -3.37 22.70 -4.45
C GLY A 70 -2.21 21.73 -4.27
N GLY A 71 -1.13 21.93 -5.04
CA GLY A 71 0.10 21.16 -4.84
C GLY A 71 0.00 19.73 -5.36
N ILE A 72 0.86 18.86 -4.81
CA ILE A 72 1.00 17.49 -5.29
C ILE A 72 0.73 16.48 -4.18
N ILE A 73 0.13 15.35 -4.56
CA ILE A 73 -0.01 14.17 -3.70
C ILE A 73 1.16 13.23 -3.99
N LEU A 74 1.84 12.77 -2.94
CA LEU A 74 2.77 11.65 -2.97
C LEU A 74 2.03 10.44 -2.38
N SER A 75 1.56 9.56 -3.27
CA SER A 75 0.71 8.43 -2.94
C SER A 75 1.53 7.16 -2.83
N GLY A 76 1.23 6.37 -1.81
CA GLY A 76 1.75 5.01 -1.70
C GLY A 76 0.89 4.13 -0.79
N HIS A 77 1.26 2.88 -0.63
CA HIS A 77 0.62 1.92 0.25
C HIS A 77 1.64 1.40 1.27
N THR A 78 1.13 0.87 2.38
CA THR A 78 1.94 0.43 3.52
C THR A 78 1.81 -1.04 3.82
N ASP A 79 0.82 -1.71 3.23
CA ASP A 79 0.68 -3.16 3.29
C ASP A 79 1.64 -3.85 2.32
N VAL A 80 1.76 -5.17 2.43
CA VAL A 80 2.64 -5.97 1.59
C VAL A 80 2.04 -7.36 1.36
N VAL A 81 2.39 -8.01 0.26
CA VAL A 81 1.98 -9.41 0.04
C VAL A 81 2.60 -10.41 1.04
N PRO A 82 1.94 -11.55 1.29
CA PRO A 82 2.48 -12.66 2.09
C PRO A 82 3.87 -13.14 1.68
N VAL A 83 4.63 -13.65 2.64
CA VAL A 83 5.94 -14.31 2.44
C VAL A 83 5.87 -15.84 2.58
N ASP A 84 4.71 -16.36 2.96
CA ASP A 84 4.49 -17.78 3.25
C ASP A 84 4.85 -18.67 2.05
N GLY A 85 5.64 -19.72 2.30
CA GLY A 85 6.07 -20.67 1.28
C GLY A 85 7.09 -20.15 0.26
N GLN A 86 7.56 -18.90 0.39
CA GLN A 86 8.61 -18.34 -0.45
C GLN A 86 10.00 -18.70 0.09
N LYS A 87 10.97 -18.89 -0.81
CA LYS A 87 12.37 -19.10 -0.44
C LYS A 87 13.06 -17.74 -0.24
N TRP A 88 13.43 -17.44 0.98
CA TRP A 88 14.17 -16.23 1.35
C TRP A 88 15.58 -16.55 1.82
N ASP A 89 16.58 -15.80 1.32
CA ASP A 89 17.99 -15.95 1.74
C ASP A 89 18.32 -15.17 3.03
N SER A 90 17.43 -14.28 3.45
CA SER A 90 17.48 -13.50 4.69
C SER A 90 16.08 -13.28 5.22
N ASP A 91 15.92 -12.95 6.51
CA ASP A 91 14.61 -12.63 7.07
C ASP A 91 13.91 -11.51 6.24
N PRO A 92 12.69 -11.75 5.70
CA PRO A 92 11.98 -10.79 4.88
C PRO A 92 11.68 -9.47 5.60
N PHE A 93 11.55 -9.46 6.92
CA PHE A 93 11.25 -8.26 7.70
C PHE A 93 12.49 -7.65 8.35
N THR A 94 13.68 -8.09 7.96
CA THR A 94 14.96 -7.46 8.31
C THR A 94 15.65 -6.96 7.05
N LEU A 95 15.76 -5.63 6.90
CA LEU A 95 16.42 -5.03 5.74
C LEU A 95 17.89 -5.48 5.68
N THR A 96 18.26 -6.12 4.57
CA THR A 96 19.60 -6.67 4.37
C THR A 96 20.19 -6.12 3.09
N GLU A 97 21.37 -5.53 3.14
CA GLU A 97 22.10 -5.10 1.95
C GLU A 97 22.98 -6.23 1.39
N ARG A 98 22.90 -6.49 0.09
CA ARG A 98 23.83 -7.38 -0.65
C ARG A 98 24.09 -6.79 -2.04
N ASP A 99 25.36 -6.71 -2.43
CA ASP A 99 25.77 -6.23 -3.77
C ASP A 99 25.14 -4.89 -4.19
N GLY A 100 25.05 -3.94 -3.25
CA GLY A 100 24.46 -2.61 -3.47
C GLY A 100 22.93 -2.61 -3.64
N LYS A 101 22.25 -3.71 -3.27
CA LYS A 101 20.80 -3.84 -3.30
C LYS A 101 20.25 -4.08 -1.90
N LEU A 102 19.09 -3.48 -1.61
CA LEU A 102 18.40 -3.59 -0.33
C LEU A 102 17.28 -4.64 -0.43
N TYR A 103 17.44 -5.75 0.30
CA TYR A 103 16.53 -6.87 0.32
C TYR A 103 15.63 -6.82 1.56
N GLY A 104 14.34 -7.01 1.34
CA GLY A 104 13.31 -7.08 2.37
C GLY A 104 11.92 -7.04 1.73
N ARG A 105 10.90 -7.57 2.41
CA ARG A 105 9.51 -7.49 1.97
C ARG A 105 9.05 -6.04 2.07
N GLY A 106 8.62 -5.50 0.94
CA GLY A 106 8.16 -4.12 0.82
C GLY A 106 9.21 -3.13 0.33
N THR A 107 10.48 -3.54 0.11
CA THR A 107 11.54 -2.60 -0.25
C THR A 107 11.27 -1.89 -1.58
N SER A 108 10.79 -2.63 -2.59
CA SER A 108 10.36 -2.07 -3.87
C SER A 108 8.86 -1.75 -3.90
N ASP A 109 8.03 -2.59 -3.27
CA ASP A 109 6.57 -2.54 -3.36
C ASP A 109 5.91 -2.53 -1.97
N MET A 110 5.62 -1.37 -1.37
CA MET A 110 6.11 -0.06 -1.84
C MET A 110 6.67 0.84 -0.74
N LYS A 111 7.10 0.24 0.38
CA LYS A 111 7.70 0.94 1.53
C LYS A 111 8.94 1.76 1.16
N GLY A 112 9.65 1.39 0.09
CA GLY A 112 10.76 2.18 -0.46
C GLY A 112 10.38 3.64 -0.77
N PHE A 113 9.27 3.83 -1.49
CA PHE A 113 8.79 5.17 -1.83
C PHE A 113 8.32 5.94 -0.59
N VAL A 114 7.61 5.27 0.32
CA VAL A 114 7.16 5.84 1.59
C VAL A 114 8.36 6.30 2.43
N ALA A 115 9.42 5.48 2.52
CA ALA A 115 10.66 5.79 3.22
C ALA A 115 11.35 7.05 2.66
N VAL A 116 11.42 7.17 1.33
CA VAL A 116 11.96 8.38 0.69
C VAL A 116 11.10 9.60 1.04
N CYS A 117 9.78 9.53 0.89
CA CYS A 117 8.88 10.65 1.19
C CYS A 117 9.01 11.14 2.63
N ILE A 118 8.99 10.24 3.61
CA ILE A 118 9.08 10.61 5.03
C ILE A 118 10.48 11.11 5.42
N SER A 119 11.54 10.56 4.81
CA SER A 119 12.92 11.03 5.03
C SER A 119 13.13 12.47 4.55
N LEU A 120 12.45 12.85 3.46
CA LEU A 120 12.51 14.19 2.88
C LEU A 120 11.59 15.19 3.61
N ALA A 121 10.70 14.76 4.50
CA ALA A 121 9.75 15.65 5.17
C ALA A 121 10.41 16.88 5.85
N PRO A 122 11.55 16.76 6.57
CA PRO A 122 12.23 17.92 7.15
C PRO A 122 12.78 18.91 6.11
N GLU A 123 13.25 18.41 4.97
CA GLU A 123 13.77 19.24 3.88
C GLU A 123 12.64 19.92 3.12
N LEU A 124 11.58 19.16 2.81
CA LEU A 124 10.36 19.68 2.22
C LEU A 124 9.77 20.78 3.09
N LEU A 125 9.68 20.62 4.41
CA LEU A 125 9.17 21.67 5.30
C LEU A 125 10.00 22.97 5.28
N LYS A 126 11.30 22.90 4.98
CA LYS A 126 12.19 24.09 4.87
C LYS A 126 12.20 24.70 3.46
N MET A 127 11.77 23.94 2.46
CA MET A 127 11.76 24.37 1.06
C MET A 127 10.68 25.46 0.85
N LYS A 128 11.11 26.64 0.38
CA LYS A 128 10.20 27.71 -0.04
C LYS A 128 9.35 27.22 -1.21
N ARG A 129 8.02 27.20 -1.04
CA ARG A 129 7.08 26.75 -2.07
C ARG A 129 5.71 27.38 -1.85
N ALA A 130 5.07 27.80 -2.94
CA ALA A 130 3.74 28.41 -2.86
C ALA A 130 2.60 27.41 -2.56
N LYS A 131 2.84 26.11 -2.76
CA LYS A 131 1.83 25.04 -2.72
C LYS A 131 2.23 23.93 -1.76
N PRO A 132 1.26 23.22 -1.16
CA PRO A 132 1.53 22.13 -0.23
C PRO A 132 2.07 20.87 -0.94
N ILE A 133 2.57 19.95 -0.14
CA ILE A 133 2.76 18.54 -0.52
C ILE A 133 1.90 17.71 0.42
N HIS A 134 1.16 16.76 -0.15
CA HIS A 134 0.31 15.85 0.60
C HIS A 134 0.90 14.45 0.56
N PHE A 135 1.08 13.81 1.71
CA PHE A 135 1.32 12.37 1.78
C PHE A 135 -0.02 11.68 1.94
N ALA A 136 -0.28 10.70 1.07
CA ALA A 136 -1.49 9.89 1.09
C ALA A 136 -1.08 8.41 1.07
N TRP A 137 -1.07 7.77 2.23
CA TRP A 137 -0.57 6.39 2.37
C TRP A 137 -1.70 5.44 2.74
N SER A 138 -1.99 4.49 1.86
CA SER A 138 -3.11 3.57 1.99
C SER A 138 -2.76 2.28 2.72
N TYR A 139 -3.81 1.59 3.18
CA TYR A 139 -3.80 0.17 3.48
C TYR A 139 -4.55 -0.62 2.39
N ASP A 140 -4.31 -1.92 2.35
CA ASP A 140 -5.00 -2.93 1.52
C ASP A 140 -5.00 -2.65 0.02
N GLU A 141 -3.92 -2.05 -0.49
CA GLU A 141 -3.72 -1.91 -1.94
C GLU A 141 -3.61 -3.29 -2.59
N GLU A 142 -2.81 -4.17 -2.00
CA GLU A 142 -2.43 -5.50 -2.53
C GLU A 142 -3.58 -6.52 -2.60
N VAL A 143 -4.76 -6.16 -2.06
CA VAL A 143 -5.93 -7.03 -2.00
C VAL A 143 -7.18 -6.42 -2.64
N SER A 144 -7.41 -5.13 -2.45
CA SER A 144 -8.70 -4.51 -2.76
C SER A 144 -8.64 -3.06 -3.25
N CYS A 145 -7.53 -2.37 -3.00
CA CYS A 145 -7.37 -0.93 -3.23
C CYS A 145 -8.39 -0.04 -2.48
N LEU A 146 -9.05 -0.55 -1.43
CA LEU A 146 -10.06 0.18 -0.66
C LEU A 146 -9.50 1.46 -0.02
N GLY A 147 -8.33 1.38 0.61
CA GLY A 147 -7.71 2.54 1.26
C GLY A 147 -7.37 3.68 0.29
N GLY A 148 -7.01 3.35 -0.96
CA GLY A 148 -6.79 4.35 -2.01
C GLY A 148 -8.07 5.09 -2.41
N MET A 149 -9.20 4.39 -2.47
CA MET A 149 -10.51 5.01 -2.75
C MET A 149 -10.92 5.96 -1.61
N GLU A 150 -10.76 5.53 -0.36
CA GLU A 150 -11.06 6.36 0.82
C GLU A 150 -10.21 7.64 0.86
N LEU A 151 -8.92 7.57 0.51
CA LEU A 151 -8.05 8.75 0.41
C LEU A 151 -8.48 9.70 -0.70
N ALA A 152 -8.95 9.18 -1.84
CA ALA A 152 -9.46 10.00 -2.92
C ALA A 152 -10.76 10.73 -2.53
N GLU A 153 -11.66 10.04 -1.82
CA GLU A 153 -12.88 10.63 -1.25
C GLU A 153 -12.56 11.69 -0.21
N PHE A 154 -11.61 11.42 0.69
CA PHE A 154 -11.12 12.38 1.66
C PHE A 154 -10.60 13.66 1.00
N ALA A 155 -9.76 13.52 -0.03
CA ALA A 155 -9.17 14.64 -0.74
C ALA A 155 -10.24 15.51 -1.43
N ARG A 156 -11.27 14.86 -1.99
CA ARG A 156 -12.44 15.53 -2.58
C ARG A 156 -13.23 16.29 -1.53
N ASP A 157 -13.58 15.62 -0.42
CA ASP A 157 -14.49 16.15 0.60
C ASP A 157 -13.84 17.28 1.42
N HIS A 158 -12.51 17.31 1.51
CA HIS A 158 -11.74 18.37 2.17
C HIS A 158 -11.24 19.46 1.21
N ASP A 159 -11.70 19.47 -0.05
CA ASP A 159 -11.36 20.50 -1.05
C ASP A 159 -9.84 20.67 -1.22
N VAL A 160 -9.08 19.55 -1.24
CA VAL A 160 -7.62 19.57 -1.36
C VAL A 160 -7.18 20.19 -2.68
N ARG A 161 -7.89 19.91 -3.78
CA ARG A 161 -7.64 20.48 -5.13
C ARG A 161 -6.21 20.27 -5.63
N ALA A 162 -5.60 19.12 -5.34
CA ALA A 162 -4.25 18.80 -5.81
C ALA A 162 -4.16 18.90 -7.36
N GLU A 163 -3.04 19.45 -7.83
CA GLU A 163 -2.72 19.69 -9.24
C GLU A 163 -2.08 18.46 -9.90
N GLY A 164 -1.60 17.50 -9.10
CA GLY A 164 -1.05 16.23 -9.57
C GLY A 164 -0.89 15.20 -8.45
N CYS A 165 -0.67 13.95 -8.85
CA CYS A 165 -0.39 12.83 -7.96
C CYS A 165 0.79 12.03 -8.51
N ILE A 166 1.78 11.77 -7.67
CA ILE A 166 2.90 10.86 -7.94
C ILE A 166 2.65 9.60 -7.12
N ILE A 167 2.54 8.46 -7.80
CA ILE A 167 2.35 7.16 -7.16
C ILE A 167 3.68 6.42 -7.23
N GLY A 168 4.16 5.93 -6.09
CA GLY A 168 5.48 5.32 -5.94
C GLY A 168 5.66 3.91 -6.51
N GLU A 169 4.85 3.51 -7.48
CA GLU A 169 4.85 2.15 -8.05
C GLU A 169 6.22 1.75 -8.62
N PRO A 170 6.61 0.47 -8.55
CA PRO A 170 7.89 -0.01 -9.04
C PRO A 170 7.91 -0.10 -10.57
N THR A 171 8.04 1.04 -11.25
CA THR A 171 8.09 1.15 -12.72
C THR A 171 9.52 1.08 -13.30
N GLY A 172 10.51 0.71 -12.47
CA GLY A 172 11.93 0.76 -12.85
C GLY A 172 12.41 2.17 -13.18
N MET A 173 11.93 3.18 -12.45
CA MET A 173 12.20 4.62 -12.67
C MET A 173 11.69 5.18 -14.00
N THR A 174 10.78 4.46 -14.68
CA THR A 174 10.13 4.95 -15.90
C THR A 174 8.86 5.71 -15.56
N VAL A 175 8.61 6.84 -16.23
CA VAL A 175 7.35 7.58 -16.06
C VAL A 175 6.21 6.80 -16.73
N VAL A 176 5.24 6.39 -15.94
CA VAL A 176 4.01 5.71 -16.40
C VAL A 176 2.82 6.62 -16.09
N ILE A 177 1.99 6.86 -17.10
CA ILE A 177 0.83 7.78 -16.98
C ILE A 177 -0.52 7.06 -16.90
N ALA A 178 -0.55 5.75 -17.10
CA ALA A 178 -1.77 4.94 -17.07
C ALA A 178 -1.46 3.47 -16.78
N HIS A 179 -2.35 2.82 -16.02
CA HIS A 179 -2.31 1.37 -15.72
C HIS A 179 -3.51 0.68 -16.39
N LYS A 180 -3.40 -0.62 -16.63
CA LYS A 180 -4.56 -1.43 -17.06
C LYS A 180 -5.51 -1.59 -15.87
N GLY A 181 -6.81 -1.54 -16.13
CA GLY A 181 -7.81 -1.93 -15.14
C GLY A 181 -7.79 -3.44 -14.89
N THR A 182 -8.27 -3.86 -13.73
CA THR A 182 -8.49 -5.27 -13.39
C THR A 182 -9.97 -5.53 -13.10
N SER A 183 -10.41 -6.77 -13.29
CA SER A 183 -11.75 -7.23 -12.92
C SER A 183 -11.64 -8.65 -12.38
N HIS A 184 -12.04 -8.82 -11.13
CA HIS A 184 -12.00 -10.09 -10.43
C HIS A 184 -13.39 -10.70 -10.35
N PHE A 185 -13.53 -11.97 -10.71
CA PHE A 185 -14.79 -12.70 -10.69
C PHE A 185 -14.71 -13.90 -9.76
N TRP A 186 -15.68 -14.02 -8.86
CA TRP A 186 -15.85 -15.22 -8.04
C TRP A 186 -16.86 -16.15 -8.71
N VAL A 187 -16.41 -17.33 -9.14
CA VAL A 187 -17.27 -18.34 -9.75
C VAL A 187 -17.43 -19.52 -8.82
N ARG A 188 -18.69 -19.85 -8.47
CA ARG A 188 -19.02 -21.02 -7.66
C ARG A 188 -19.76 -22.05 -8.50
N VAL A 189 -19.15 -23.22 -8.68
CA VAL A 189 -19.81 -24.38 -9.32
C VAL A 189 -20.29 -25.32 -8.24
N ARG A 190 -21.60 -25.60 -8.21
CA ARG A 190 -22.21 -26.52 -7.25
C ARG A 190 -22.58 -27.83 -7.96
N GLY A 191 -22.05 -28.93 -7.43
CA GLY A 191 -22.35 -30.28 -7.89
C GLY A 191 -23.31 -31.04 -6.97
N LYS A 192 -23.53 -32.32 -7.29
CA LYS A 192 -24.25 -33.30 -6.47
C LYS A 192 -23.25 -34.38 -6.02
N ALA A 193 -23.01 -34.46 -4.72
CA ALA A 193 -22.07 -35.42 -4.14
C ALA A 193 -22.63 -36.85 -4.18
N ALA A 194 -21.75 -37.82 -4.45
CA ALA A 194 -22.02 -39.26 -4.37
C ALA A 194 -20.71 -40.00 -4.04
N HIS A 195 -20.80 -41.29 -3.74
CA HIS A 195 -19.60 -42.13 -3.60
C HIS A 195 -18.79 -42.09 -4.91
N SER A 196 -17.46 -42.06 -4.84
CA SER A 196 -16.60 -41.87 -6.02
C SER A 196 -16.80 -42.94 -7.10
N SER A 197 -17.21 -44.14 -6.71
CA SER A 197 -17.57 -45.22 -7.66
C SER A 197 -18.81 -44.92 -8.51
N LEU A 198 -19.63 -43.94 -8.13
CA LEU A 198 -20.85 -43.51 -8.83
C LEU A 198 -20.61 -42.27 -9.71
N ALA A 199 -19.35 -41.85 -9.90
CA ALA A 199 -19.01 -40.64 -10.64
C ALA A 199 -19.51 -40.63 -12.10
N LEU A 200 -19.63 -41.81 -12.71
CA LEU A 200 -20.10 -41.98 -14.10
C LEU A 200 -21.60 -42.28 -14.22
N THR A 201 -22.33 -42.30 -13.09
CA THR A 201 -23.78 -42.51 -13.08
C THR A 201 -24.52 -41.18 -12.99
N GLY A 202 -25.83 -41.18 -13.31
CA GLY A 202 -26.70 -40.01 -13.13
C GLY A 202 -26.95 -39.63 -11.67
N GLU A 203 -26.39 -40.35 -10.70
CA GLU A 203 -26.57 -40.08 -9.28
C GLU A 203 -25.65 -38.96 -8.77
N SER A 204 -24.58 -38.66 -9.50
CA SER A 204 -23.61 -37.63 -9.17
C SER A 204 -23.58 -36.48 -10.19
N CYS A 205 -23.07 -35.33 -9.76
CA CYS A 205 -22.70 -34.24 -10.66
C CYS A 205 -21.41 -33.61 -10.11
N ASN A 206 -20.28 -33.90 -10.74
CA ASN A 206 -18.98 -33.47 -10.25
C ASN A 206 -18.74 -31.99 -10.58
N ALA A 207 -18.66 -31.16 -9.54
CA ALA A 207 -18.40 -29.73 -9.70
C ALA A 207 -17.06 -29.43 -10.40
N ILE A 208 -16.04 -30.28 -10.20
CA ILE A 208 -14.70 -30.11 -10.76
C ILE A 208 -14.72 -30.26 -12.28
N ASP A 209 -15.49 -31.22 -12.82
CA ASP A 209 -15.57 -31.45 -14.27
C ASP A 209 -16.19 -30.25 -14.99
N TYR A 210 -17.27 -29.69 -14.43
CA TYR A 210 -17.91 -28.50 -14.99
C TYR A 210 -17.09 -27.23 -14.78
N ALA A 211 -16.43 -27.07 -13.63
CA ALA A 211 -15.50 -25.97 -13.40
C ALA A 211 -14.34 -26.01 -14.41
N THR A 212 -13.78 -27.19 -14.68
CA THR A 212 -12.71 -27.38 -15.67
C THR A 212 -13.17 -26.97 -17.07
N LYS A 213 -14.38 -27.39 -17.49
CA LYS A 213 -14.96 -26.97 -18.77
C LYS A 213 -15.10 -25.46 -18.88
N LEU A 214 -15.58 -24.80 -17.83
CA LEU A 214 -15.68 -23.34 -17.81
C LEU A 214 -14.29 -22.68 -17.94
N ILE A 215 -13.31 -23.12 -17.16
CA ILE A 215 -11.94 -22.57 -17.19
C ILE A 215 -11.34 -22.67 -18.59
N THR A 216 -11.53 -23.79 -19.28
CA THR A 216 -11.03 -23.98 -20.66
C THR A 216 -11.70 -23.08 -21.70
N LYS A 217 -12.82 -22.42 -21.37
CA LYS A 217 -13.50 -21.45 -22.25
C LYS A 217 -13.12 -19.99 -21.97
N LEU A 218 -12.41 -19.73 -20.87
CA LEU A 218 -11.96 -18.39 -20.48
C LEU A 218 -10.58 -18.02 -21.05
N ARG A 219 -9.93 -18.94 -21.78
CA ARG A 219 -8.63 -18.75 -22.41
C ARG A 219 -8.76 -18.83 -23.93
#